data_AF-A0A368SZG5-F1
#
_entry.id   AF-A0A368SZG5-F1
#
_cell.length_a   1.000
_cell.length_b   1.000
_cell.length_c   1.000
_cell.angle_alpha   90.00
_cell.angle_beta   90.00
_cell.angle_gamma   90.00
#
_symmetry.space_group_name_H-M   'P 1'
#
loop_
_entity.id
_entity.type
_entity.pdbx_description
1 polymer ?
#
loop_
_entity_poly.entity_id
_entity_poly.type
_entity_poly.pdbx_seq_one_letter_code
_entity_poly.pdbx_strand_id
1 'polypeptide(L)'
;MNDGEPSARAADSAAAALLAGIPLFAPAGEARRGRVGSTTVDPRTGAVEKAVVEFGTGEGETDVEIMTRRWTGSAPGADQVRGLCVERDFMQRRMRGDLGARPLPLPEGSAWSAREIEVDGAPRTFTVLHTPFSWVAVAAMPGPLLVRLFASAPRPDLVALRRISAPGELRPVIGRS
;
A
#
# COMPACT_ATOMS: atom_id res chain seq x y z
N MET A 1 25.13 24.16 -15.61
CA MET A 1 23.87 23.93 -14.86
C MET A 1 24.01 22.52 -14.31
N ASN A 2 24.37 22.38 -13.03
CA ASN A 2 24.53 21.08 -12.40
C ASN A 2 23.16 20.69 -11.85
N ASP A 3 22.51 19.73 -12.52
CA ASP A 3 21.35 19.03 -11.98
C ASP A 3 21.83 18.20 -10.80
N GLY A 4 21.54 18.70 -9.59
CA GLY A 4 21.94 18.06 -8.36
C GLY A 4 21.13 16.78 -8.16
N GLU A 5 21.72 15.63 -8.51
CA GLU A 5 21.27 14.35 -7.99
C GLU A 5 21.12 14.47 -6.47
N PRO A 6 19.96 14.10 -5.89
CA PRO A 6 19.85 14.05 -4.45
C PRO A 6 20.93 13.08 -3.94
N SER A 7 21.86 13.61 -3.13
CA SER A 7 22.91 12.80 -2.52
C SER A 7 22.30 11.56 -1.88
N ALA A 8 22.89 10.38 -2.08
CA ALA A 8 22.42 9.12 -1.49
C ALA A 8 22.12 9.23 0.02
N ARG A 9 22.89 10.06 0.73
CA ARG A 9 22.70 10.37 2.16
C ARG A 9 21.39 11.09 2.47
N ALA A 10 20.94 11.98 1.58
CA ALA A 10 19.66 12.69 1.73
C ALA A 10 18.47 11.75 1.46
N ALA A 11 18.59 10.87 0.47
CA ALA A 11 17.59 9.85 0.18
C ALA A 11 17.44 8.83 1.34
N ASP A 12 18.56 8.38 1.90
CA ASP A 12 18.56 7.50 3.07
C ASP A 12 17.93 8.16 4.30
N SER A 13 18.18 9.46 4.50
CA SER A 13 17.56 10.25 5.58
C SER A 13 16.04 10.35 5.42
N ALA A 14 15.54 10.58 4.20
CA ALA A 14 14.10 10.65 3.93
C ALA A 14 13.40 9.29 4.15
N ALA A 15 14.03 8.20 3.71
CA ALA A 15 13.54 6.84 3.95
C ALA A 15 13.55 6.49 5.45
N ALA A 16 14.60 6.86 6.18
CA ALA A 16 14.67 6.67 7.62
C ALA A 16 13.58 7.46 8.37
N ALA A 17 13.35 8.73 7.99
CA ALA A 17 12.28 9.55 8.56
C ALA A 17 10.89 8.95 8.30
N LEU A 18 10.65 8.39 7.10
CA LEU A 18 9.41 7.72 6.78
C LEU A 18 9.18 6.46 7.63
N LEU A 19 10.22 5.61 7.75
CA LEU A 19 10.17 4.40 8.59
C LEU A 19 9.96 4.71 10.07
N ALA A 20 10.49 5.85 10.54
CA ALA A 20 10.23 6.33 11.90
C ALA A 20 8.79 6.84 12.09
N GLY A 21 8.15 7.34 11.02
CA GLY A 21 6.81 7.93 11.08
C GLY A 21 5.65 6.92 11.00
N ILE A 22 5.80 5.86 10.21
CA ILE A 22 4.75 4.84 10.00
C ILE A 22 5.38 3.49 9.63
N PRO A 23 4.85 2.34 10.11
CA PRO A 23 5.36 1.05 9.68
C PRO A 23 5.08 0.81 8.21
N LEU A 24 6.10 0.35 7.50
CA LEU A 24 6.03 -0.08 6.11
C LEU A 24 6.23 -1.59 6.04
N PHE A 25 5.64 -2.20 5.02
CA PHE A 25 5.65 -3.65 4.86
C PHE A 25 6.10 -4.05 3.46
N ALA A 26 6.67 -5.25 3.38
CA ALA A 26 7.00 -5.96 2.15
C ALA A 26 6.43 -7.39 2.24
N PRO A 27 6.15 -8.06 1.10
CA PRO A 27 5.96 -9.51 1.12
C PRO A 27 7.17 -10.21 1.75
N ALA A 28 6.96 -11.25 2.56
CA ALA A 28 8.04 -11.87 3.34
C ALA A 28 9.22 -12.39 2.49
N GLY A 29 8.93 -12.93 1.29
CA GLY A 29 9.93 -13.42 0.34
C GLY A 29 10.41 -12.38 -0.70
N GLU A 30 10.04 -11.11 -0.55
CA GLU A 30 10.41 -10.08 -1.51
C GLU A 30 11.88 -9.67 -1.35
N ALA A 31 12.66 -9.90 -2.41
CA ALA A 31 14.07 -9.53 -2.50
C ALA A 31 14.29 -8.15 -3.12
N ARG A 32 13.30 -7.61 -3.84
CA ARG A 32 13.40 -6.31 -4.50
C ARG A 32 13.22 -5.17 -3.51
N ARG A 33 13.91 -4.05 -3.77
CA ARG A 33 13.68 -2.80 -3.04
C ARG A 33 12.32 -2.20 -3.41
N GLY A 34 11.53 -1.85 -2.40
CA GLY A 34 10.21 -1.24 -2.57
C GLY A 34 10.31 0.23 -2.97
N ARG A 35 9.48 0.68 -3.92
CA ARG A 35 9.38 2.09 -4.30
C ARG A 35 8.32 2.77 -3.43
N VAL A 36 8.64 3.90 -2.82
CA VAL A 36 7.61 4.71 -2.14
C VAL A 36 6.80 5.44 -3.23
N GLY A 37 5.57 4.98 -3.46
CA GLY A 37 4.70 5.51 -4.52
C GLY A 37 3.94 6.77 -4.10
N SER A 38 3.52 6.85 -2.84
CA SER A 38 2.93 8.08 -2.28
C SER A 38 3.03 8.14 -0.77
N THR A 39 3.08 9.35 -0.23
CA THR A 39 3.02 9.64 1.21
C THR A 39 2.02 10.74 1.47
N THR A 40 1.32 10.67 2.59
CA THR A 40 0.45 11.74 3.09
C THR A 40 0.91 12.13 4.48
N VAL A 41 1.09 13.43 4.68
CA VAL A 41 1.56 14.03 5.93
C VAL A 41 0.48 14.98 6.42
N ASP A 42 0.20 14.97 7.73
CA ASP A 42 -0.65 15.98 8.34
C ASP A 42 0.06 17.34 8.31
N PRO A 43 -0.48 18.36 7.62
CA PRO A 43 0.19 19.65 7.48
C PRO A 43 0.30 20.42 8.80
N ARG A 44 -0.45 20.06 9.84
CA ARG A 44 -0.41 20.73 11.15
C ARG A 44 0.69 20.18 12.05
N THR A 45 0.90 18.88 12.00
CA THR A 45 1.81 18.16 12.92
C THR A 45 3.08 17.66 12.25
N GLY A 46 3.11 17.61 10.91
CA GLY A 46 4.20 16.99 10.15
C GLY A 46 4.21 15.46 10.25
N ALA A 47 3.20 14.84 10.85
CA ALA A 47 3.18 13.41 11.07
C ALA A 47 2.75 12.64 9.82
N VAL A 48 3.40 11.51 9.53
CA VAL A 48 3.04 10.66 8.38
C VAL A 48 1.75 9.90 8.69
N GLU A 49 0.70 10.18 7.91
CA GLU A 49 -0.63 9.58 8.06
C GLU A 49 -0.84 8.38 7.12
N LYS A 50 -0.17 8.38 5.95
CA LYS A 50 -0.26 7.29 4.98
C LYS A 50 1.04 7.17 4.21
N ALA A 51 1.41 5.93 3.90
CA ALA A 51 2.48 5.64 2.95
C ALA A 51 2.09 4.45 2.09
N VAL A 52 2.55 4.47 0.84
CA VAL A 52 2.34 3.40 -0.14
C VAL A 52 3.70 2.94 -0.65
N VAL A 53 3.96 1.63 -0.55
CA VAL A 53 5.15 0.98 -1.10
C VAL A 53 4.74 0.04 -2.22
N GLU A 54 5.41 0.15 -3.35
CA GLU A 54 5.14 -0.59 -4.57
C GLU A 54 6.32 -1.50 -4.89
N PHE A 55 6.01 -2.75 -5.23
CA PHE A 55 6.99 -3.75 -5.68
C PHE A 55 6.61 -4.20 -7.08
N GLY A 56 7.56 -4.15 -8.00
CA GLY A 56 7.37 -4.50 -9.40
C GLY A 56 8.68 -4.55 -10.17
N THR A 57 8.60 -5.05 -11.40
CA THR A 57 9.73 -5.32 -12.30
C THR A 57 10.36 -4.08 -12.93
N GLY A 58 9.66 -2.92 -12.92
CA GLY A 58 10.15 -1.70 -13.56
C GLY A 58 9.54 -0.42 -12.98
N GLU A 59 9.88 0.72 -13.59
CA GLU A 59 9.16 1.97 -13.35
C GLU A 59 7.75 1.88 -13.92
N GLY A 60 6.74 2.24 -13.13
CA GLY A 60 5.33 2.13 -13.54
C GLY A 60 4.73 0.73 -13.50
N GLU A 61 5.55 -0.33 -13.45
CA GLU A 61 5.09 -1.70 -13.23
C GLU A 61 4.98 -1.98 -11.73
N THR A 62 3.81 -2.46 -11.29
CA THR A 62 3.50 -2.77 -9.89
C THR A 62 2.81 -4.12 -9.81
N ASP A 63 3.50 -5.12 -9.24
CA ASP A 63 2.98 -6.45 -8.98
C ASP A 63 2.16 -6.46 -7.68
N VAL A 64 2.62 -5.70 -6.70
CA VAL A 64 1.92 -5.47 -5.43
C VAL A 64 2.17 -4.07 -4.91
N GLU A 65 1.10 -3.43 -4.49
CA GLU A 65 1.08 -2.18 -3.75
C GLU A 65 0.66 -2.48 -2.32
N ILE A 66 1.40 -1.96 -1.34
CA ILE A 66 1.10 -2.07 0.08
C ILE A 66 0.98 -0.67 0.65
N MET A 67 -0.24 -0.32 1.07
CA MET A 67 -0.52 0.92 1.78
C MET A 67 -0.61 0.64 3.27
N THR A 68 0.06 1.46 4.07
CA THR A 68 -0.23 1.61 5.50
C THR A 68 -0.83 2.99 5.71
N ARG A 69 -1.93 3.07 6.47
CA ARG A 69 -2.52 4.34 6.90
C ARG A 69 -2.85 4.31 8.37
N ARG A 70 -2.76 5.46 9.01
CA ARG A 70 -3.34 5.68 10.34
C ARG A 70 -4.86 5.69 10.25
N TRP A 71 -5.47 5.24 11.33
CA TRP A 71 -6.90 5.21 11.51
C TRP A 71 -7.24 5.94 12.80
N THR A 72 -8.04 6.99 12.69
CA THR A 72 -8.48 7.78 13.83
C THR A 72 -9.87 7.32 14.28
N GLY A 73 -10.07 7.25 15.60
CA GLY A 73 -11.34 6.82 16.19
C GLY A 73 -11.38 5.35 16.59
N SER A 74 -12.59 4.80 16.72
CA SER A 74 -12.81 3.39 17.06
C SER A 74 -12.32 2.46 15.95
N ALA A 75 -12.06 1.19 16.26
CA ALA A 75 -11.69 0.18 15.26
C ALA A 75 -12.63 0.23 14.04
N PRO A 76 -12.10 0.16 12.80
CA PRO A 76 -12.92 0.29 11.60
C PRO A 76 -13.88 -0.89 11.50
N GLY A 77 -15.15 -0.61 11.22
CA GLY A 77 -16.16 -1.62 10.93
C GLY A 77 -16.00 -2.22 9.53
N ALA A 78 -16.81 -3.25 9.25
CA ALA A 78 -16.76 -3.98 7.99
C ALA A 78 -17.00 -3.08 6.77
N ASP A 79 -17.91 -2.11 6.86
CA ASP A 79 -18.23 -1.20 5.76
C ASP A 79 -17.08 -0.24 5.46
N GLN A 80 -16.38 0.28 6.48
CA GLN A 80 -15.20 1.10 6.26
C GLN A 80 -14.08 0.29 5.59
N VAL A 81 -13.85 -0.95 6.04
CA VAL A 81 -12.86 -1.86 5.45
C VAL A 81 -13.20 -2.17 3.99
N ARG A 82 -14.45 -2.52 3.69
CA ARG A 82 -14.92 -2.76 2.31
C ARG A 82 -14.82 -1.51 1.44
N GLY A 83 -15.15 -0.34 1.98
CA GLY A 83 -15.03 0.94 1.30
C GLY A 83 -13.60 1.19 0.78
N LEU A 84 -12.57 0.80 1.54
CA LEU A 84 -11.18 0.92 1.13
C LEU A 84 -10.78 -0.04 0.01
N CYS A 85 -11.37 -1.23 -0.01
CA CYS A 85 -11.22 -2.15 -1.14
C CYS A 85 -11.84 -1.53 -2.41
N VAL A 86 -13.08 -1.06 -2.29
CA VAL A 86 -13.84 -0.43 -3.39
C VAL A 86 -13.12 0.80 -3.94
N GLU A 87 -12.63 1.69 -3.07
CA GLU A 87 -11.90 2.90 -3.45
C GLU A 87 -10.69 2.56 -4.34
N ARG A 88 -9.91 1.55 -3.96
CA ARG A 88 -8.69 1.22 -4.73
C ARG A 88 -8.99 0.55 -6.07
N ASP A 89 -10.01 -0.32 -6.13
CA ASP A 89 -10.48 -0.89 -7.40
C ASP A 89 -10.99 0.22 -8.34
N PHE A 90 -11.79 1.15 -7.80
CA PHE A 90 -12.27 2.31 -8.56
C PHE A 90 -11.11 3.14 -9.11
N MET A 91 -10.11 3.47 -8.28
CA MET A 91 -8.91 4.17 -8.74
C MET A 91 -8.16 3.39 -9.81
N GLN A 92 -8.07 2.06 -9.71
CA GLN A 92 -7.43 1.22 -10.72
C GLN A 92 -8.14 1.33 -12.07
N ARG A 93 -9.47 1.22 -12.09
CA ARG A 93 -10.25 1.33 -13.32
C ARG A 93 -10.11 2.71 -13.96
N ARG A 94 -10.16 3.77 -13.14
CA ARG A 94 -9.90 5.15 -13.59
C ARG A 94 -8.50 5.30 -14.20
N MET A 95 -7.47 4.76 -13.56
CA MET A 95 -6.09 4.78 -14.07
C MET A 95 -5.93 4.00 -15.39
N ARG A 96 -6.75 2.96 -15.60
CA ARG A 96 -6.78 2.17 -16.84
C ARG A 96 -7.66 2.76 -17.94
N GLY A 97 -8.21 3.96 -17.74
CA GLY A 97 -8.95 4.71 -18.77
C GLY A 97 -10.46 4.52 -18.76
N ASP A 98 -11.04 3.82 -17.79
CA ASP A 98 -12.50 3.75 -17.64
C ASP A 98 -13.03 5.06 -17.03
N LEU A 99 -13.34 6.02 -17.90
CA LEU A 99 -13.88 7.31 -17.48
C LEU A 99 -15.31 7.24 -16.92
N GLY A 100 -16.02 6.13 -17.15
CA GLY A 100 -17.37 5.88 -16.64
C GLY A 100 -17.40 5.17 -15.29
N ALA A 101 -16.24 4.70 -14.80
CA ALA A 101 -16.13 3.95 -13.55
C ALA A 101 -16.83 4.69 -12.40
N ARG A 102 -17.57 3.92 -11.60
CA ARG A 102 -18.14 4.34 -10.31
C ARG A 102 -17.63 3.42 -9.20
N PRO A 103 -17.54 3.91 -7.94
CA PRO A 103 -17.20 3.06 -6.81
C PRO A 103 -18.20 1.90 -6.64
N LEU A 104 -19.50 2.20 -6.76
CA LEU A 104 -20.58 1.22 -6.73
C LEU A 104 -21.59 1.51 -7.86
N PRO A 105 -22.32 0.49 -8.36
CA PRO A 105 -22.19 -0.93 -8.01
C PRO A 105 -20.83 -1.52 -8.44
N LEU A 106 -20.45 -2.64 -7.82
CA LEU A 106 -19.25 -3.38 -8.21
C LEU A 106 -19.40 -3.97 -9.63
N PRO A 107 -18.30 -4.12 -10.40
CA PRO A 107 -18.34 -4.81 -11.68
C PRO A 107 -18.90 -6.23 -11.56
N GLU A 108 -19.51 -6.72 -12.64
CA GLU A 108 -19.92 -8.13 -12.73
C GLU A 108 -18.71 -9.06 -12.52
N GLY A 109 -18.93 -10.21 -11.86
CA GLY A 109 -17.86 -11.13 -11.49
C GLY A 109 -17.05 -10.73 -10.26
N SER A 110 -17.42 -9.62 -9.59
CA SER A 110 -16.80 -9.25 -8.32
C SER A 110 -17.23 -10.19 -7.19
N ALA A 111 -16.30 -10.54 -6.31
CA ALA A 111 -16.54 -11.41 -5.17
C ALA A 111 -15.85 -10.87 -3.90
N TRP A 112 -16.56 -11.01 -2.79
CA TRP A 112 -16.00 -10.77 -1.45
C TRP A 112 -15.53 -12.08 -0.84
N SER A 113 -14.37 -12.07 -0.20
CA SER A 113 -13.88 -13.19 0.60
C SER A 113 -13.11 -12.68 1.81
N ALA A 114 -12.68 -13.61 2.66
CA ALA A 114 -11.74 -13.34 3.73
C ALA A 114 -10.48 -14.18 3.50
N ARG A 115 -9.34 -13.65 3.92
CA ARG A 115 -8.07 -14.36 3.81
C ARG A 115 -7.17 -14.08 4.99
N GLU A 116 -6.56 -15.13 5.52
CA GLU A 116 -5.52 -14.99 6.52
C GLU A 116 -4.17 -14.72 5.83
N ILE A 117 -3.48 -13.69 6.30
CA ILE A 117 -2.13 -13.31 5.88
C ILE A 117 -1.36 -13.05 7.17
N GLU A 118 -0.18 -13.65 7.30
CA GLU A 118 0.70 -13.37 8.42
C GLU A 118 1.28 -11.96 8.28
N VAL A 119 1.20 -11.15 9.32
CA VAL A 119 1.83 -9.83 9.36
C VAL A 119 2.73 -9.79 10.57
N ASP A 120 4.04 -9.71 10.34
CA ASP A 120 5.04 -9.61 11.39
C ASP A 120 4.98 -10.81 12.36
N GLY A 121 4.84 -12.02 11.83
CA GLY A 121 4.75 -13.25 12.61
C GLY A 121 3.38 -13.52 13.24
N ALA A 122 2.36 -12.68 13.01
CA ALA A 122 1.02 -12.86 13.58
C ALA A 122 -0.05 -12.98 12.48
N PRO A 123 -0.96 -13.98 12.53
CA PRO A 123 -2.03 -14.11 11.56
C PRO A 123 -3.00 -12.92 11.66
N ARG A 124 -3.40 -12.39 10.49
CA ARG A 124 -4.39 -11.32 10.36
C ARG A 124 -5.42 -11.69 9.30
N THR A 125 -6.69 -11.52 9.61
CA THR A 125 -7.77 -11.70 8.63
C THR A 125 -7.98 -10.42 7.82
N PHE A 126 -7.76 -10.52 6.52
CA PHE A 126 -8.05 -9.49 5.55
C PHE A 126 -9.42 -9.71 4.92
N THR A 127 -10.19 -8.63 4.77
CA THR A 127 -11.34 -8.61 3.86
C THR A 127 -10.81 -8.40 2.44
N VAL A 128 -11.21 -9.27 1.52
CA VAL A 128 -10.72 -9.29 0.15
C VAL A 128 -11.85 -8.97 -0.81
N LEU A 129 -11.62 -8.01 -1.69
CA LEU A 129 -12.40 -7.77 -2.91
C LEU A 129 -11.60 -8.31 -4.09
N HIS A 130 -12.18 -9.28 -4.80
CA HIS A 130 -11.72 -9.69 -6.11
C HIS A 130 -12.66 -9.11 -7.16
N THR A 131 -12.11 -8.45 -8.18
CA THR A 131 -12.84 -7.97 -9.37
C THR A 131 -12.11 -8.46 -10.62
N PRO A 132 -12.71 -8.35 -11.82
CA PRO A 132 -12.00 -8.63 -13.07
C PRO A 132 -10.74 -7.78 -13.30
N PHE A 133 -10.56 -6.69 -12.54
CA PHE A 133 -9.49 -5.71 -12.74
C PHE A 133 -8.46 -5.68 -11.62
N SER A 134 -8.81 -6.23 -10.45
CA SER A 134 -7.97 -6.11 -9.28
C SER A 134 -8.23 -7.17 -8.21
N TRP A 135 -7.24 -7.32 -7.36
CA TRP A 135 -7.33 -8.02 -6.09
C TRP A 135 -6.94 -7.02 -4.99
N VAL A 136 -7.86 -6.71 -4.09
CA VAL A 136 -7.65 -5.76 -3.00
C VAL A 136 -7.96 -6.41 -1.67
N ALA A 137 -7.02 -6.38 -0.73
CA ALA A 137 -7.20 -6.92 0.60
C ALA A 137 -6.97 -5.83 1.64
N VAL A 138 -7.85 -5.70 2.64
CA VAL A 138 -7.73 -4.71 3.71
C VAL A 138 -7.92 -5.36 5.07
N ALA A 139 -7.07 -4.99 6.04
CA ALA A 139 -7.21 -5.39 7.43
C ALA A 139 -6.84 -4.23 8.38
N ALA A 140 -7.54 -4.18 9.51
CA ALA A 140 -7.11 -3.41 10.67
C ALA A 140 -5.94 -4.15 11.35
N MET A 141 -4.90 -3.40 11.67
CA MET A 141 -3.73 -3.89 12.41
C MET A 141 -3.85 -3.54 13.89
N PRO A 142 -3.07 -4.17 14.79
CA PRO A 142 -2.91 -3.67 16.15
C PRO A 142 -2.50 -2.20 16.17
N GLY A 143 -3.12 -1.43 17.06
CA GLY A 143 -2.97 0.02 17.09
C GLY A 143 -3.88 0.74 16.07
N PRO A 144 -3.69 2.06 15.88
CA PRO A 144 -4.54 2.86 15.01
C PRO A 144 -4.10 2.74 13.54
N LEU A 145 -4.03 1.53 12.98
CA LEU A 145 -3.47 1.29 11.65
C LEU A 145 -4.37 0.41 10.78
N LEU A 146 -4.38 0.71 9.48
CA LEU A 146 -4.97 -0.10 8.42
C LEU A 146 -3.90 -0.42 7.38
N VAL A 147 -3.89 -1.67 6.94
CA VAL A 147 -3.05 -2.12 5.83
C VAL A 147 -3.95 -2.52 4.67
N ARG A 148 -3.64 -2.02 3.48
CA ARG A 148 -4.27 -2.40 2.21
C ARG A 148 -3.22 -2.99 1.28
N LEU A 149 -3.54 -4.11 0.69
CA LEU A 149 -2.78 -4.77 -0.37
C LEU A 149 -3.56 -4.60 -1.67
N PHE A 150 -2.86 -4.29 -2.75
CA PHE A 150 -3.43 -4.21 -4.08
C PHE A 150 -2.54 -4.95 -5.07
N ALA A 151 -3.16 -5.70 -5.99
CA ALA A 151 -2.53 -6.26 -7.17
C ALA A 151 -3.52 -6.21 -8.35
N SER A 152 -3.02 -6.20 -9.58
CA SER A 152 -3.85 -6.28 -10.79
C SER A 152 -4.41 -7.68 -11.06
N ALA A 153 -3.88 -8.70 -10.39
CA ALA A 153 -4.29 -10.09 -10.50
C ALA A 153 -4.38 -10.74 -9.11
N PRO A 154 -5.10 -11.86 -8.95
CA PRO A 154 -5.12 -12.64 -7.71
C PRO A 154 -3.71 -12.99 -7.22
N ARG A 155 -3.50 -12.89 -5.90
CA ARG A 155 -2.20 -13.16 -5.27
C ARG A 155 -2.25 -14.33 -4.29
N PRO A 156 -2.55 -15.58 -4.71
CA PRO A 156 -2.58 -16.75 -3.82
C PRO A 156 -1.23 -17.03 -3.15
N ASP A 157 -0.14 -16.51 -3.69
CA ASP A 157 1.21 -16.55 -3.13
C ASP A 157 1.45 -15.56 -1.97
N LEU A 158 0.65 -14.51 -1.84
CA LEU A 158 0.81 -13.49 -0.80
C LEU A 158 0.24 -13.97 0.54
N VAL A 159 1.04 -14.77 1.25
CA VAL A 159 0.67 -15.41 2.53
C VAL A 159 1.27 -14.73 3.76
N ALA A 160 2.31 -13.91 3.58
CA ALA A 160 3.01 -13.25 4.68
C ALA A 160 3.58 -11.88 4.28
N LEU A 161 3.52 -10.94 5.23
CA LEU A 161 4.13 -9.62 5.19
C LEU A 161 5.12 -9.47 6.34
N ARG A 162 6.26 -8.86 6.04
CA ARG A 162 7.27 -8.48 7.04
C ARG A 162 7.40 -6.97 7.08
N ARG A 163 7.82 -6.43 8.23
CA ARG A 163 8.19 -5.02 8.31
C ARG A 163 9.44 -4.76 7.48
N ILE A 164 9.47 -3.58 6.88
CA ILE A 164 10.68 -2.98 6.35
C ILE A 164 11.42 -2.34 7.52
N SER A 165 12.66 -2.73 7.74
CA SER A 165 13.44 -2.37 8.93
C SER A 165 14.64 -1.49 8.63
N ALA A 166 15.10 -1.46 7.37
CA ALA A 166 16.22 -0.65 6.94
C ALA A 166 15.86 0.23 5.73
N PRO A 167 16.34 1.49 5.69
CA PRO A 167 16.20 2.37 4.51
C PRO A 167 16.70 1.73 3.21
N GLY A 168 17.74 0.89 3.30
CA GLY A 168 18.30 0.15 2.17
C GLY A 168 17.33 -0.81 1.48
N GLU A 169 16.19 -1.12 2.09
CA GLU A 169 15.13 -1.96 1.50
C GLU A 169 14.15 -1.14 0.65
N LEU A 170 14.21 0.19 0.73
CA LEU A 170 13.43 1.10 -0.10
C LEU A 170 14.30 1.66 -1.23
N ARG A 171 13.75 1.85 -2.42
CA ARG A 171 14.42 2.60 -3.48
C ARG A 171 14.56 4.06 -3.04
N PRO A 172 15.64 4.76 -3.44
CA PRO A 172 15.77 6.19 -3.20
C PRO A 172 14.55 6.96 -3.69
N VAL A 173 14.06 7.91 -2.89
CA VAL A 173 13.00 8.83 -3.32
C VAL A 173 13.63 9.85 -4.24
N ILE A 174 13.48 9.67 -5.56
CA ILE A 174 13.91 10.65 -6.54
C ILE A 174 12.84 11.72 -6.60
N GLY A 175 13.15 12.90 -6.06
CA GLY A 175 12.25 14.06 -6.14
C GLY A 175 12.04 14.43 -7.61
N ARG A 176 10.78 14.59 -8.03
CA ARG A 176 10.50 15.39 -9.24
C ARG A 176 10.72 16.85 -8.85
N SER A 177 11.80 17.42 -9.35
CA SER A 177 12.02 18.87 -9.43
C SER A 177 10.92 19.54 -10.24
#